data_AF-A0A1V5HC84-F1
#
_entry.id   AF-A0A1V5HC84-F1
#
_cell.length_a   1.000
_cell.length_b   1.000
_cell.length_c   1.000
_cell.angle_alpha   90.00
_cell.angle_beta   90.00
_cell.angle_gamma   90.00
#
_symmetry.space_group_name_H-M   'P 1'
#
loop_
_entity.id
_entity.type
_entity.pdbx_description
1 polymer ?
#
loop_
_entity_poly.entity_id
_entity_poly.type
_entity_poly.pdbx_seq_one_letter_code
_entity_poly.pdbx_strand_id
1 'polypeptide(L)'
;MSVFSDSDVIDPLKGIHGASIRNIYAVGKEGFVMSFDPQDDAFPAVCSTSPAHGSEGVAVDADISAVFSAVMDPATVTGDTFTLVAGSDTVEGTVFYSDNTAVFDPDGNLAYATTYTATLSANVKDNLGVPLENDFRWTFTTQNEPTDKDGSCFISVAR
;
A
#
# COMPACT_ATOMS: atom_id res chain seq x y z
N MET A 1 -37.53 -29.69 -33.57
CA MET A 1 -36.32 -30.13 -34.28
C MET A 1 -35.55 -28.88 -34.64
N SER A 2 -34.57 -28.48 -33.82
CA SER A 2 -33.66 -27.40 -34.20
C SER A 2 -32.29 -27.83 -33.72
N VAL A 3 -31.41 -28.03 -34.70
CA VAL A 3 -30.02 -28.45 -34.55
C VAL A 3 -29.19 -27.19 -34.30
N PHE A 4 -28.43 -27.16 -33.21
CA PHE A 4 -27.40 -26.14 -33.01
C PHE A 4 -26.12 -26.60 -33.72
N SER A 5 -25.47 -25.67 -34.44
CA SER A 5 -24.30 -25.89 -35.31
C SER A 5 -23.01 -25.89 -34.49
N ASP A 6 -21.99 -26.61 -34.96
CA ASP A 6 -20.66 -26.86 -34.36
C ASP A 6 -19.76 -25.61 -34.26
N SER A 7 -20.33 -24.46 -33.90
CA SER A 7 -19.63 -23.16 -33.79
C SER A 7 -19.73 -22.54 -32.39
N ASP A 8 -20.35 -23.24 -31.44
CA ASP A 8 -20.57 -22.76 -30.06
C ASP A 8 -19.47 -23.20 -29.07
N VAL A 9 -18.26 -23.49 -29.57
CA VAL A 9 -17.09 -23.66 -28.71
C VAL A 9 -16.67 -22.27 -28.20
N ILE A 10 -17.27 -21.83 -27.10
CA ILE A 10 -16.78 -20.67 -26.35
C ILE A 10 -15.39 -21.06 -25.83
N ASP A 11 -14.36 -20.29 -26.20
CA ASP A 11 -12.99 -20.49 -25.72
C ASP A 11 -12.97 -20.67 -24.19
N PRO A 12 -12.10 -21.55 -23.63
CA PRO A 12 -11.97 -21.68 -22.19
C PRO A 12 -11.63 -20.32 -21.61
N LEU A 13 -12.53 -19.81 -20.75
CA LEU A 13 -12.44 -18.47 -20.15
C LEU A 13 -11.10 -18.32 -19.42
N LYS A 14 -10.14 -17.69 -20.08
CA LYS A 14 -8.87 -17.26 -19.52
C LYS A 14 -9.15 -16.02 -18.66
N GLY A 15 -9.66 -16.22 -17.45
CA GLY A 15 -9.96 -15.06 -16.59
C GLY A 15 -10.79 -15.24 -15.33
N ILE A 16 -11.13 -16.44 -14.84
CA ILE A 16 -11.77 -16.55 -13.51
C ILE A 16 -10.68 -16.64 -12.44
N HIS A 17 -10.01 -15.52 -12.18
CA HIS A 17 -9.12 -15.38 -11.04
C HIS A 17 -9.87 -14.57 -9.97
N GLY A 18 -10.39 -15.26 -8.93
CA GLY A 18 -10.94 -14.60 -7.75
C GLY A 18 -12.38 -14.94 -7.38
N ALA A 19 -13.26 -15.32 -8.31
CA ALA A 19 -14.68 -15.47 -8.00
C ALA A 19 -15.01 -16.76 -7.21
N SER A 20 -15.38 -16.64 -5.93
CA SER A 20 -16.02 -17.73 -5.18
C SER A 20 -17.43 -17.96 -5.74
N ILE A 21 -17.62 -19.03 -6.50
CA ILE A 21 -18.94 -19.45 -6.99
C ILE A 21 -19.75 -19.91 -5.77
N ARG A 22 -20.59 -19.02 -5.21
CA ARG A 22 -21.45 -19.38 -4.05
C ARG A 22 -22.53 -20.37 -4.43
N ASN A 23 -23.31 -20.06 -5.47
CA ASN A 23 -24.51 -20.81 -5.80
C ASN A 23 -24.52 -21.29 -7.25
N ILE A 24 -24.92 -22.56 -7.41
CA ILE A 24 -25.09 -23.20 -8.71
C ILE A 24 -26.60 -23.44 -8.99
N TYR A 25 -27.25 -22.53 -9.71
CA TYR A 25 -28.61 -22.66 -10.25
C TYR A 25 -28.69 -23.28 -11.65
N ALA A 26 -29.29 -24.47 -11.75
CA ALA A 26 -29.69 -25.02 -13.04
C ALA A 26 -30.77 -24.13 -13.69
N VAL A 27 -30.57 -23.76 -14.95
CA VAL A 27 -31.54 -23.00 -15.75
C VAL A 27 -32.08 -23.91 -16.85
N GLY A 28 -33.22 -24.54 -16.53
CA GLY A 28 -33.89 -25.46 -17.44
C GLY A 28 -32.99 -26.62 -17.86
N LYS A 29 -33.08 -27.00 -19.13
CA LYS A 29 -32.28 -28.08 -19.75
C LYS A 29 -31.01 -27.55 -20.43
N GLU A 30 -30.83 -26.24 -20.43
CA GLU A 30 -29.98 -25.51 -21.37
C GLU A 30 -28.72 -24.91 -20.70
N GLY A 31 -28.56 -25.06 -19.39
CA GLY A 31 -27.30 -24.75 -18.74
C GLY A 31 -27.39 -24.38 -17.27
N PHE A 32 -26.26 -23.94 -16.75
CA PHE A 32 -26.05 -23.53 -15.38
C PHE A 32 -25.70 -22.02 -15.35
N VAL A 33 -26.39 -21.21 -14.53
CA VAL A 33 -26.04 -19.78 -14.35
C VAL A 33 -25.25 -19.57 -13.07
N MET A 34 -24.02 -19.09 -13.21
CA MET A 34 -23.20 -18.69 -12.06
C MET A 34 -23.68 -17.33 -11.55
N SER A 35 -24.12 -17.29 -10.29
CA SER A 35 -24.32 -16.02 -9.59
C SER A 35 -22.99 -15.60 -8.99
N PHE A 36 -22.41 -14.53 -9.51
CA PHE A 36 -21.27 -13.87 -8.89
C PHE A 36 -21.80 -12.88 -7.86
N ASP A 37 -21.22 -12.90 -6.66
CA ASP A 37 -21.46 -11.87 -5.66
C ASP A 37 -20.48 -10.73 -5.97
N PRO A 38 -20.92 -9.55 -6.40
CA PRO A 38 -20.02 -8.44 -6.77
C PRO A 38 -19.23 -7.87 -5.59
N GLN A 39 -19.34 -8.46 -4.39
CA GLN A 39 -18.51 -8.15 -3.21
C GLN A 39 -17.24 -8.99 -3.09
N ASP A 40 -16.97 -9.96 -3.96
CA ASP A 40 -15.79 -10.84 -3.88
C ASP A 40 -14.63 -10.39 -4.79
N ASP A 41 -14.59 -9.09 -5.10
CA ASP A 41 -13.45 -8.40 -5.70
C ASP A 41 -13.05 -7.28 -4.72
N ALA A 42 -12.63 -7.70 -3.53
CA ALA A 42 -12.24 -6.77 -2.48
C ALA A 42 -10.92 -6.11 -2.90
N PHE A 43 -10.97 -4.82 -3.21
CA PHE A 43 -9.78 -4.01 -3.44
C PHE A 43 -8.76 -4.25 -2.32
N PRO A 44 -7.47 -4.41 -2.65
CA PRO A 44 -6.43 -4.41 -1.64
C PRO A 44 -6.50 -3.12 -0.82
N ALA A 45 -6.26 -3.25 0.48
CA ALA A 45 -6.32 -2.14 1.43
C ALA A 45 -5.04 -2.10 2.26
N VAL A 46 -4.70 -0.92 2.78
CA VAL A 46 -3.63 -0.77 3.76
C VAL A 46 -4.21 -1.01 5.16
N CYS A 47 -3.74 -2.05 5.84
CA CYS A 47 -4.19 -2.44 7.18
C CYS A 47 -3.52 -1.62 8.28
N SER A 48 -2.24 -1.29 8.12
CA SER A 48 -1.48 -0.51 9.09
C SER A 48 -0.28 0.16 8.43
N THR A 49 0.22 1.21 9.09
CA THR A 49 1.45 1.91 8.70
C THR A 49 2.36 2.11 9.90
N SER A 50 3.66 2.18 9.63
CA SER A 50 4.67 2.62 10.58
C SER A 50 5.57 3.64 9.88
N PRO A 51 5.65 4.89 10.32
CA PRO A 51 4.91 5.48 11.43
C PRO A 51 3.39 5.45 11.22
N ALA A 52 2.64 5.39 12.32
CA ALA A 52 1.19 5.46 12.28
C ALA A 52 0.74 6.85 11.81
N HIS A 53 -0.41 6.94 11.16
CA HIS A 53 -1.00 8.21 10.73
C HIS A 53 -1.14 9.18 11.92
N GLY A 54 -0.61 10.40 11.76
CA GLY A 54 -0.64 11.45 12.77
C GLY A 54 0.35 11.25 13.93
N SER A 55 1.29 10.31 13.84
CA SER A 55 2.32 10.14 14.87
C SER A 55 3.27 11.33 14.93
N GLU A 56 3.74 11.65 16.14
CA GLU A 56 4.72 12.70 16.42
C GLU A 56 5.95 12.09 17.10
N GLY A 57 7.08 12.80 17.06
CA GLY A 57 8.30 12.32 17.72
C GLY A 57 8.97 11.15 17.00
N VAL A 58 8.68 10.97 15.71
CA VAL A 58 9.28 9.89 14.90
C VAL A 58 10.78 10.11 14.78
N ALA A 59 11.57 9.05 14.93
CA ALA A 59 13.01 9.13 14.76
C ALA A 59 13.36 9.57 13.33
N VAL A 60 14.42 10.37 13.18
CA VAL A 60 14.81 10.92 11.87
C VAL A 60 15.41 9.88 10.93
N ASP A 61 15.83 8.74 11.46
CA ASP A 61 16.35 7.56 10.76
C ASP A 61 15.30 6.45 10.64
N ALA A 62 14.01 6.78 10.81
CA ALA A 62 12.94 5.79 10.75
C ALA A 62 12.60 5.40 9.30
N ASP A 63 12.46 4.10 9.08
CA ASP A 63 11.82 3.54 7.89
C ASP A 63 10.31 3.81 7.89
N ILE A 64 9.74 3.89 6.69
CA ILE A 64 8.32 4.11 6.48
C ILE A 64 7.73 2.87 5.83
N SER A 65 6.76 2.23 6.47
CA SER A 65 6.16 0.98 6.01
C SER A 65 4.64 0.98 6.01
N ALA A 66 4.08 0.12 5.17
CA ALA A 66 2.66 -0.12 5.03
C ALA A 66 2.39 -1.61 4.84
N VAL A 67 1.45 -2.16 5.61
CA VAL A 67 1.02 -3.57 5.53
C VAL A 67 -0.30 -3.64 4.76
N PHE A 68 -0.37 -4.52 3.77
CA PHE A 68 -1.54 -4.68 2.91
C PHE A 68 -2.42 -5.86 3.35
N SER A 69 -3.72 -5.79 3.03
CA SER A 69 -4.71 -6.84 3.28
C SER A 69 -4.56 -8.05 2.36
N ALA A 70 -3.83 -7.91 1.26
CA ALA A 70 -3.62 -8.92 0.23
C ALA A 70 -2.16 -8.92 -0.25
N VAL A 71 -1.76 -9.99 -0.93
CA VAL A 71 -0.41 -10.11 -1.50
C VAL A 71 -0.33 -9.22 -2.74
N MET A 72 0.52 -8.20 -2.67
CA MET A 72 0.74 -7.21 -3.73
C MET A 72 1.70 -7.75 -4.79
N ASP A 73 1.57 -7.27 -6.02
CA ASP A 73 2.56 -7.49 -7.07
C ASP A 73 3.80 -6.61 -6.78
N PRO A 74 4.96 -7.21 -6.44
CA PRO A 74 6.16 -6.46 -6.11
C PRO A 74 6.64 -5.55 -7.25
N ALA A 75 6.32 -5.88 -8.51
CA ALA A 75 6.70 -5.05 -9.66
C ALA A 75 5.96 -3.70 -9.70
N THR A 76 4.84 -3.59 -8.96
CA THR A 76 4.04 -2.36 -8.88
C THR A 76 4.33 -1.53 -7.63
N VAL A 77 5.10 -2.07 -6.67
CA VAL A 77 5.52 -1.38 -5.45
C VAL A 77 6.94 -0.84 -5.68
N THR A 78 7.03 0.41 -6.12
CA THR A 78 8.28 1.05 -6.57
C THR A 78 8.40 2.47 -5.99
N GLY A 79 9.55 3.13 -6.20
CA GLY A 79 9.74 4.53 -5.80
C GLY A 79 8.78 5.53 -6.47
N ASP A 80 8.18 5.17 -7.61
CA ASP A 80 7.18 6.02 -8.29
C ASP A 80 5.78 5.90 -7.65
N THR A 81 5.51 4.78 -6.99
CA THR A 81 4.19 4.45 -6.43
C THR A 81 4.14 4.53 -4.92
N PHE A 82 5.28 4.43 -4.24
CA PHE A 82 5.44 4.71 -2.83
C PHE A 82 6.41 5.88 -2.65
N THR A 83 5.84 7.06 -2.35
CA THR A 83 6.59 8.31 -2.26
C THR A 83 6.48 8.94 -0.87
N LEU A 84 7.47 9.74 -0.50
CA LEU A 84 7.52 10.51 0.72
C LEU A 84 7.83 11.97 0.40
N VAL A 85 7.02 12.90 0.92
CA VAL A 85 7.19 14.34 0.68
C VAL A 85 7.13 15.14 1.97
N ALA A 86 7.91 16.21 2.06
CA ALA A 86 7.80 17.25 3.09
C ALA A 86 7.41 18.57 2.41
N GLY A 87 6.12 18.93 2.50
CA GLY A 87 5.61 20.10 1.78
C GLY A 87 5.71 19.90 0.26
N SER A 88 6.62 20.62 -0.39
CA SER A 88 6.91 20.50 -1.83
C SER A 88 8.13 19.63 -2.16
N ASP A 89 8.91 19.24 -1.17
CA ASP A 89 10.18 18.56 -1.36
C ASP A 89 9.98 17.05 -1.30
N THR A 90 10.36 16.35 -2.37
CA THR A 90 10.37 14.89 -2.40
C THR A 90 11.60 14.37 -1.65
N VAL A 91 11.40 13.35 -0.83
CA VAL A 91 12.48 12.61 -0.18
C VAL A 91 12.84 11.43 -1.08
N GLU A 92 14.13 11.33 -1.41
CA GLU A 92 14.67 10.17 -2.13
C GLU A 92 14.88 9.00 -1.17
N GLY A 93 14.67 7.79 -1.68
CA GLY A 93 14.80 6.57 -0.90
C GLY A 93 14.60 5.32 -1.73
N THR A 94 14.86 4.19 -1.10
CA THR A 94 14.71 2.87 -1.72
C THR A 94 13.44 2.18 -1.23
N VAL A 95 12.69 1.59 -2.15
CA VAL A 95 11.47 0.84 -1.83
C VAL A 95 11.72 -0.66 -1.91
N PHE A 96 11.31 -1.36 -0.86
CA PHE A 96 11.35 -2.81 -0.73
C PHE A 96 9.95 -3.36 -0.47
N TYR A 97 9.68 -4.57 -0.94
CA TYR A 97 8.42 -5.25 -0.67
C TYR A 97 8.67 -6.72 -0.33
N SER A 98 8.15 -7.14 0.83
CA SER A 98 8.21 -8.53 1.31
C SER A 98 7.08 -8.78 2.31
N ASP A 99 6.57 -10.01 2.38
CA ASP A 99 5.60 -10.44 3.40
C ASP A 99 4.42 -9.46 3.59
N ASN A 100 3.77 -9.09 2.48
CA ASN A 100 2.63 -8.16 2.49
C ASN A 100 2.96 -6.74 2.99
N THR A 101 4.25 -6.39 3.07
CA THR A 101 4.72 -5.13 3.64
C THR A 101 5.58 -4.40 2.62
N ALA A 102 5.19 -3.16 2.27
CA ALA A 102 6.06 -2.23 1.58
C ALA A 102 6.86 -1.42 2.60
N VAL A 103 8.14 -1.20 2.33
CA VAL A 103 9.05 -0.39 3.13
C VAL A 103 9.72 0.62 2.22
N PHE A 104 9.72 1.88 2.63
CA PHE A 104 10.46 2.98 2.06
C PHE A 104 11.57 3.33 3.05
N ASP A 105 12.82 3.16 2.63
CA ASP A 105 14.04 3.47 3.36
C ASP A 105 14.63 4.78 2.79
N PRO A 106 14.50 5.91 3.50
CA PRO A 106 15.06 7.19 3.05
C PRO A 106 16.58 7.12 2.89
N ASP A 107 17.13 7.69 1.80
CA ASP A 107 18.59 7.66 1.53
C ASP A 107 19.43 8.41 2.59
N GLY A 108 18.78 9.24 3.41
CA GLY A 108 19.40 9.92 4.54
C GLY A 108 18.38 10.34 5.59
N ASN A 109 18.88 10.80 6.73
CA ASN A 109 18.04 11.23 7.84
C ASN A 109 17.05 12.32 7.42
N LEU A 110 15.80 12.13 7.85
CA LEU A 110 14.74 13.11 7.75
C LEU A 110 15.08 14.36 8.56
N ALA A 111 14.53 15.50 8.17
CA ALA A 111 14.66 16.75 8.90
C ALA A 111 13.90 16.66 10.23
N TYR A 112 14.44 17.30 11.27
CA TYR A 112 13.79 17.39 12.59
C TYR A 112 12.54 18.28 12.54
N ALA A 113 11.60 18.03 13.47
CA ALA A 113 10.35 18.78 13.63
C ALA A 113 9.58 19.02 12.32
N THR A 114 9.65 18.07 11.39
CA THR A 114 9.12 18.19 10.03
C THR A 114 7.99 17.20 9.82
N THR A 115 6.88 17.67 9.26
CA THR A 115 5.74 16.82 8.88
C THR A 115 5.97 16.26 7.49
N TYR A 116 5.98 14.94 7.39
CA TYR A 116 6.07 14.20 6.15
C TYR A 116 4.71 13.63 5.76
N THR A 117 4.47 13.52 4.46
CA THR A 117 3.32 12.82 3.87
C THR A 117 3.83 11.67 3.02
N ALA A 118 3.51 10.45 3.44
CA ALA A 118 3.74 9.25 2.66
C ALA A 118 2.51 8.98 1.79
N THR A 119 2.74 8.54 0.55
CA THR A 119 1.69 8.25 -0.44
C THR A 119 1.96 6.91 -1.09
N LEU A 120 0.97 6.03 -1.06
CA LEU A 120 0.86 4.85 -1.91
C LEU A 120 -0.16 5.14 -3.01
N SER A 121 0.25 5.06 -4.26
CA SER A 121 -0.60 5.34 -5.42
C SER A 121 -1.64 4.25 -5.65
N ALA A 122 -2.81 4.63 -6.18
CA ALA A 122 -3.80 3.70 -6.73
C ALA A 122 -3.23 2.75 -7.81
N ASN A 123 -2.06 3.04 -8.37
CA ASN A 123 -1.41 2.18 -9.35
C ASN A 123 -0.73 0.93 -8.77
N VAL A 124 -0.59 0.84 -7.44
CA VAL A 124 -0.11 -0.37 -6.76
C VAL A 124 -1.19 -1.45 -6.87
N LYS A 125 -0.82 -2.65 -7.33
CA LYS A 125 -1.75 -3.74 -7.63
C LYS A 125 -1.42 -5.00 -6.86
N ASP A 126 -2.42 -5.86 -6.70
CA ASP A 126 -2.21 -7.23 -6.27
C ASP A 126 -1.70 -8.16 -7.37
N ASN A 127 -1.36 -9.40 -6.99
CA ASN A 127 -0.94 -10.44 -7.93
C ASN A 127 -2.03 -10.84 -8.95
N LEU A 128 -3.28 -10.39 -8.75
CA LEU A 128 -4.40 -10.58 -9.67
C LEU A 128 -4.58 -9.38 -10.62
N GLY A 129 -3.82 -8.29 -10.41
CA GLY A 129 -3.88 -7.07 -11.18
C GLY A 129 -4.91 -6.05 -10.68
N VAL A 130 -5.51 -6.27 -9.51
CA VAL A 130 -6.48 -5.36 -8.88
C VAL A 130 -5.73 -4.23 -8.19
N PRO A 131 -5.98 -2.96 -8.54
CA PRO A 131 -5.33 -1.80 -7.93
C PRO A 131 -5.86 -1.51 -6.51
N LEU A 132 -5.14 -0.70 -5.74
CA LEU A 132 -5.74 0.00 -4.60
C LEU A 132 -6.94 0.84 -5.06
N GLU A 133 -7.98 0.92 -4.22
CA GLU A 133 -9.21 1.66 -4.57
C GLU A 133 -8.93 3.15 -4.83
N ASN A 134 -8.04 3.75 -4.03
CA ASN A 134 -7.63 5.15 -4.11
C ASN A 134 -6.16 5.28 -3.69
N ASP A 135 -5.56 6.45 -3.97
CA ASP A 135 -4.30 6.83 -3.34
C ASP A 135 -4.44 6.78 -1.82
N PHE A 136 -3.58 6.04 -1.14
CA PHE A 136 -3.52 5.99 0.30
C PHE A 136 -2.45 6.95 0.81
N ARG A 137 -2.84 7.92 1.64
CA ARG A 137 -1.97 8.98 2.13
C ARG A 137 -2.00 9.03 3.63
N TRP A 138 -0.82 9.14 4.25
CA TRP A 138 -0.72 9.35 5.68
C TRP A 138 0.41 10.29 6.05
N THR A 139 0.30 10.91 7.21
CA THR A 139 1.27 11.89 7.70
C THR A 139 1.89 11.45 9.01
N PHE A 140 3.09 11.94 9.27
CA PHE A 140 3.77 11.82 10.55
C PHE A 140 4.74 13.00 10.74
N THR A 141 5.14 13.26 11.97
CA THR A 141 6.05 14.36 12.32
C THR A 141 7.27 13.82 13.06
N THR A 142 8.45 14.19 12.59
CA THR A 142 9.73 13.78 13.21
C THR A 142 9.95 14.46 14.56
N GLN A 143 10.83 13.85 15.36
CA GLN A 143 11.25 14.41 16.65
C GLN A 143 11.88 15.78 16.51
N ASN A 144 11.84 16.55 17.60
CA ASN A 144 12.58 17.80 17.69
C ASN A 144 14.09 17.53 17.67
N GLU A 145 14.87 18.52 17.25
CA GLU A 145 16.32 18.47 17.42
C GLU A 145 16.66 18.19 18.88
N PRO A 146 17.64 17.32 19.18
CA PRO A 146 18.13 17.13 20.53
C PRO A 146 18.60 18.48 21.08
N THR A 147 17.79 19.11 21.91
CA THR A 147 18.23 20.32 22.60
C THR A 147 19.31 19.90 23.57
N ASP A 148 20.53 20.39 23.39
CA ASP A 148 21.57 20.30 24.40
C ASP A 148 21.11 21.06 25.65
N LYS A 149 20.37 20.36 26.52
CA LYS A 149 19.97 20.86 27.85
C LYS A 149 21.11 20.73 28.85
N ASP A 150 22.29 20.29 28.40
CA ASP A 150 23.53 20.26 29.16
C ASP A 150 24.50 21.39 28.74
N GLY A 151 23.96 22.47 28.18
CA GLY A 151 24.52 23.82 28.28
C GLY A 151 24.58 24.36 29.72
N SER A 152 24.93 23.52 30.71
CA SER A 152 25.37 23.97 32.02
C SER A 152 26.76 24.58 31.92
N CYS A 153 26.83 25.79 31.37
CA CYS A 153 27.89 26.74 31.67
C CYS A 153 27.66 27.28 33.09
N PHE A 154 27.86 26.47 34.14
CA PHE A 154 27.75 26.91 35.53
C PHE A 154 28.88 26.36 36.42
N ILE A 155 29.96 27.14 36.55
CA ILE A 155 30.94 27.35 37.67
C ILE A 155 32.11 28.11 36.99
N SER A 156 32.15 29.45 36.91
CA SER A 156 32.53 30.41 37.97
C SER A 156 33.57 29.80 38.93
N VAL A 157 34.84 30.17 39.01
CA VAL A 157 35.41 31.51 39.23
C VAL A 157 36.92 31.44 38.90
N ALA A 158 37.48 32.59 38.51
CA ALA A 158 38.89 32.88 38.29
C ALA A 158 39.89 32.24 39.29
N ARG A 159 41.05 31.81 38.76
CA ARG A 159 42.36 32.01 39.38
C ARG A 159 43.46 31.94 38.33
#